data_AF-A0A9E3DM05-F1
#
_entry.id   AF-A0A9E3DM05-F1
#
_cell.length_a   1.000
_cell.length_b   1.000
_cell.length_c   1.000
_cell.angle_alpha   90.00
_cell.angle_beta   90.00
_cell.angle_gamma   90.00
#
_symmetry.space_group_name_H-M   'P 1'
#
loop_
_entity.id
_entity.type
_entity.pdbx_description
1 polymer ?
#
loop_
_entity_poly.entity_id
_entity_poly.type
_entity_poly.pdbx_seq_one_letter_code
_entity_poly.pdbx_strand_id
1 'polypeptide(L)'
;MIFFTSVFMPACESMPEPESSIRMNDTKLAGQLLHGFYFIEGNGWRWTARMFSVALKPPGVAANGATLVLNLFVPPSQIQNVGSLTLHAAIDGHPLKSQTYAKPGAFEYTRDIPSELLDTNIVPIDFCLDKATPPSPQDGRELGVVVTAIALRPH
;
A
#
# COMPACT_ATOMS: atom_id res chain seq x y z
N MET A 1 -45.02 -23.90 30.29
CA MET A 1 -45.01 -23.16 29.01
C MET A 1 -43.63 -22.56 28.86
N ILE A 2 -42.76 -23.21 28.08
CA ILE A 2 -41.33 -22.86 27.98
C ILE A 2 -41.17 -21.82 26.87
N PHE A 3 -40.68 -20.63 27.21
CA PHE A 3 -40.32 -19.61 26.24
C PHE A 3 -38.95 -19.97 25.64
N PHE A 4 -38.93 -20.29 24.34
CA PHE A 4 -37.69 -20.35 23.56
C PHE A 4 -37.28 -18.92 23.19
N THR A 5 -36.33 -18.35 23.93
CA THR A 5 -35.58 -17.17 23.47
C THR A 5 -34.60 -17.62 22.40
N SER A 6 -34.95 -17.35 21.15
CA SER A 6 -34.05 -17.53 20.02
C SER A 6 -32.94 -16.48 20.09
N VAL A 7 -31.72 -16.91 20.40
CA VAL A 7 -30.52 -16.09 20.28
C VAL A 7 -30.22 -15.95 18.79
N PHE A 8 -30.46 -14.76 18.23
CA PHE A 8 -29.92 -14.40 16.92
C PHE A 8 -28.41 -14.18 17.08
N MET A 9 -27.61 -15.15 16.63
CA MET A 9 -26.20 -14.90 16.34
C MET A 9 -26.13 -13.99 15.10
N PRO A 10 -25.36 -12.90 15.12
CA PRO A 10 -25.15 -12.11 13.91
C PRO A 10 -24.40 -12.99 12.90
N ALA A 11 -24.82 -12.91 11.64
CA ALA A 11 -24.16 -13.57 10.53
C ALA A 11 -22.67 -13.23 10.54
N CYS A 12 -21.83 -14.24 10.30
CA CYS A 12 -20.40 -14.08 10.05
C CYS A 12 -20.21 -12.95 9.03
N GLU A 13 -19.73 -11.79 9.48
CA GLU A 13 -19.46 -10.65 8.61
C GLU A 13 -18.34 -11.08 7.67
N SER A 14 -18.67 -11.31 6.39
CA SER A 14 -17.71 -11.77 5.40
C SER A 14 -16.64 -10.69 5.23
N MET A 15 -15.39 -11.02 5.56
CA MET A 15 -14.26 -10.14 5.28
C MET A 15 -14.27 -9.79 3.79
N PRO A 16 -14.09 -8.51 3.41
CA PRO A 16 -14.06 -8.11 2.00
C PRO A 16 -13.07 -8.97 1.22
N GLU A 17 -13.46 -9.41 0.03
CA GLU A 17 -12.54 -10.12 -0.85
C GLU A 17 -11.34 -9.21 -1.19
N PRO A 18 -10.11 -9.74 -1.17
CA PRO A 18 -8.95 -8.98 -1.57
C PRO A 18 -9.07 -8.48 -3.01
N GLU A 19 -8.63 -7.25 -3.25
CA GLU A 19 -8.69 -6.59 -4.55
C GLU A 19 -7.29 -6.41 -5.15
N SER A 20 -7.23 -6.27 -6.47
CA SER A 20 -5.98 -5.94 -7.18
C SER A 20 -5.64 -4.46 -7.13
N SER A 21 -6.55 -3.62 -6.63
CA SER A 21 -6.39 -2.17 -6.55
C SER A 21 -7.00 -1.63 -5.26
N ILE A 22 -6.26 -0.77 -4.57
CA ILE A 22 -6.65 -0.16 -3.31
C ILE A 22 -6.53 1.35 -3.44
N ARG A 23 -7.59 2.06 -3.04
CA ARG A 23 -7.51 3.50 -2.73
C ARG A 23 -7.32 3.66 -1.23
N MET A 24 -6.47 4.59 -0.83
CA MET A 24 -6.08 4.74 0.59
C MET A 24 -7.24 5.18 1.50
N ASN A 25 -8.31 5.74 0.92
CA ASN A 25 -9.53 6.08 1.63
C ASN A 25 -10.59 4.96 1.66
N ASP A 26 -10.34 3.82 1.02
CA ASP A 26 -11.23 2.66 1.11
C ASP A 26 -10.93 1.88 2.40
N THR A 27 -11.77 2.10 3.40
CA THR A 27 -11.62 1.45 4.71
C THR A 27 -11.96 -0.04 4.68
N LYS A 28 -12.69 -0.52 3.66
CA LYS A 28 -13.04 -1.95 3.54
C LYS A 28 -11.81 -2.78 3.18
N LEU A 29 -10.90 -2.20 2.39
CA LEU A 29 -9.66 -2.85 1.96
C LEU A 29 -8.49 -2.60 2.90
N ALA A 30 -8.73 -2.02 4.09
CA ALA A 30 -7.68 -1.77 5.07
C ALA A 30 -6.96 -3.06 5.52
N GLY A 31 -7.63 -4.22 5.46
CA GLY A 31 -7.02 -5.53 5.74
C GLY A 31 -5.91 -5.93 4.76
N GLN A 32 -5.84 -5.32 3.59
CA GLN A 32 -4.75 -5.52 2.62
C GLN A 32 -3.56 -4.58 2.87
N LEU A 33 -3.69 -3.58 3.75
CA LEU A 33 -2.59 -2.71 4.18
C LEU A 33 -1.87 -3.38 5.36
N LEU A 34 -0.81 -4.14 5.09
CA LEU A 34 -0.18 -5.03 6.07
C LEU A 34 0.50 -4.25 7.22
N HIS A 35 1.32 -3.26 6.89
CA HIS A 35 1.98 -2.39 7.86
C HIS A 35 2.50 -1.10 7.23
N GLY A 36 2.88 -0.14 8.07
CA GLY A 36 3.56 1.09 7.65
C GLY A 36 2.65 2.13 7.01
N PHE A 37 1.33 1.95 7.04
CA PHE A 37 0.36 2.97 6.64
C PHE A 37 -0.27 3.62 7.88
N TYR A 38 -0.23 4.95 7.96
CA TYR A 38 -0.89 5.69 9.03
C TYR A 38 -2.38 5.93 8.72
N PHE A 39 -3.06 6.67 9.60
CA PHE A 39 -4.47 7.03 9.46
C PHE A 39 -4.76 7.80 8.15
N ILE A 40 -6.01 7.73 7.71
CA ILE A 40 -6.48 8.49 6.55
C ILE A 40 -6.45 9.98 6.90
N GLU A 41 -5.84 10.77 6.04
CA GLU A 41 -5.83 12.22 6.10
C GLU A 41 -6.41 12.81 4.81
N GLY A 42 -7.01 14.00 4.94
CA GLY A 42 -7.61 14.72 3.80
C GLY A 42 -8.64 13.92 2.99
N ASN A 43 -9.30 12.92 3.60
CA ASN A 43 -10.28 12.02 2.98
C ASN A 43 -9.80 11.20 1.77
N GLY A 44 -8.50 11.13 1.51
CA GLY A 44 -8.01 10.58 0.24
C GLY A 44 -6.64 9.90 0.28
N TRP A 45 -5.89 10.06 1.37
CA TRP A 45 -4.49 9.66 1.37
C TRP A 45 -4.02 9.21 2.75
N ARG A 46 -2.89 8.52 2.78
CA ARG A 46 -2.22 8.08 4.01
C ARG A 46 -0.74 8.39 3.93
N TRP A 47 -0.17 8.89 5.01
CA TRP A 47 1.29 8.86 5.18
C TRP A 47 1.76 7.41 5.32
N THR A 48 2.98 7.14 4.87
CA THR A 48 3.68 5.89 5.13
C THR A 48 4.80 6.09 6.15
N ALA A 49 5.18 5.03 6.86
CA ALA A 49 6.49 4.90 7.48
C ALA A 49 7.58 4.72 6.42
N ARG A 50 8.86 4.60 6.83
CA ARG A 50 9.97 4.29 5.90
C ARG A 50 9.79 2.95 5.22
N MET A 51 9.25 1.96 5.94
CA MET A 51 8.90 0.64 5.44
C MET A 51 7.40 0.45 5.53
N PHE A 52 6.79 0.03 4.44
CA PHE A 52 5.36 -0.23 4.36
C PHE A 52 5.09 -1.38 3.39
N SER A 53 3.99 -2.09 3.59
CA SER A 53 3.70 -3.29 2.81
C SER A 53 2.22 -3.49 2.60
N VAL A 54 1.86 -4.00 1.43
CA VAL A 54 0.48 -4.24 0.98
C VAL A 54 0.38 -5.65 0.41
N ALA A 55 -0.80 -6.26 0.53
CA ALA A 55 -1.13 -7.54 -0.06
C ALA A 55 -2.19 -7.33 -1.14
N LEU A 56 -1.85 -7.50 -2.43
CA LEU A 56 -2.77 -7.30 -3.55
C LEU A 56 -3.18 -8.64 -4.18
N LYS A 57 -4.45 -8.75 -4.61
CA LYS A 57 -4.86 -9.90 -5.43
C LYS A 57 -4.24 -9.75 -6.83
N PRO A 58 -3.58 -10.78 -7.38
CA PRO A 58 -3.15 -10.73 -8.76
C PRO A 58 -4.37 -10.54 -9.69
N PRO A 59 -4.24 -9.79 -10.79
CA PRO A 59 -5.34 -9.64 -11.74
C PRO A 59 -5.67 -11.00 -12.36
N GLY A 60 -6.95 -11.29 -12.61
CA GLY A 60 -7.39 -12.61 -13.07
C GLY A 60 -6.77 -13.11 -14.39
N VAL A 61 -6.18 -12.21 -15.18
CA VAL A 61 -5.39 -12.49 -16.40
C VAL A 61 -3.92 -12.09 -16.19
N ALA A 62 -3.29 -12.60 -15.13
CA ALA A 62 -1.86 -12.39 -14.84
C ALA A 62 -0.91 -13.28 -15.66
N ALA A 63 -1.41 -14.07 -16.63
CA ALA A 63 -0.60 -14.99 -17.42
C ALA A 63 0.55 -14.30 -18.19
N ASN A 64 0.35 -13.02 -18.57
CA ASN A 64 1.34 -12.20 -19.27
C ASN A 64 2.14 -11.26 -18.34
N GLY A 65 1.98 -11.41 -17.02
CA GLY A 65 2.47 -10.46 -16.03
C GLY A 65 1.47 -9.36 -15.70
N ALA A 66 1.90 -8.41 -14.87
CA ALA A 66 1.12 -7.25 -14.48
C ALA A 66 2.04 -6.07 -14.20
N THR A 67 1.52 -4.86 -14.28
CA THR A 67 2.20 -3.64 -13.89
C THR A 67 1.76 -3.24 -12.48
N LEU A 68 2.71 -3.17 -11.55
CA LEU A 68 2.55 -2.47 -10.27
C LEU A 68 2.50 -0.97 -10.51
N VAL A 69 1.47 -0.33 -9.98
CA VAL A 69 1.28 1.12 -10.03
C VAL A 69 1.03 1.64 -8.62
N LEU A 70 1.94 2.48 -8.12
CA LEU A 70 1.81 3.18 -6.85
C LEU A 70 1.69 4.69 -7.10
N ASN A 71 0.55 5.26 -6.75
CA ASN A 71 0.30 6.69 -6.82
C ASN A 71 0.70 7.34 -5.50
N LEU A 72 1.77 8.15 -5.56
CA LEU A 72 2.35 8.78 -4.40
C LEU A 72 2.54 10.28 -4.59
N PHE A 73 2.60 10.98 -3.48
CA PHE A 73 3.00 12.38 -3.41
C PHE A 73 4.20 12.50 -2.48
N VAL A 74 5.21 13.23 -2.92
CA VAL A 74 6.38 13.60 -2.12
C VAL A 74 6.19 15.05 -1.65
N PRO A 75 5.90 15.28 -0.36
CA PRO A 75 5.71 16.62 0.16
C PRO A 75 6.99 17.47 0.10
N PRO A 76 6.88 18.80 -0.09
CA PRO A 76 8.03 19.70 -0.02
C PRO A 76 8.86 19.56 1.25
N SER A 77 8.20 19.31 2.40
CA SER A 77 8.87 19.07 3.67
C SER A 77 9.77 17.85 3.66
N GLN A 78 9.42 16.77 2.94
CA GLN A 78 10.27 15.59 2.83
C GLN A 78 11.58 15.91 2.11
N ILE A 79 11.51 16.60 0.96
CA ILE A 79 12.71 17.01 0.23
C ILE A 79 13.56 18.00 1.05
N GLN A 80 12.93 18.91 1.81
CA GLN A 80 13.64 19.84 2.68
C GLN A 80 14.34 19.14 3.85
N ASN A 81 13.69 18.13 4.45
CA ASN A 81 14.18 17.45 5.64
C ASN A 81 15.25 16.39 5.33
N VAL A 82 15.07 15.60 4.27
CA VAL A 82 15.94 14.43 3.99
C VAL A 82 16.61 14.47 2.61
N GLY A 83 16.34 15.51 1.81
CA GLY A 83 16.84 15.62 0.44
C GLY A 83 16.14 14.66 -0.51
N SER A 84 16.87 14.18 -1.52
CA SER A 84 16.35 13.13 -2.40
C SER A 84 16.18 11.81 -1.64
N LEU A 85 15.10 11.10 -1.92
CA LEU A 85 14.77 9.78 -1.38
C LEU A 85 14.54 8.78 -2.50
N THR A 86 14.89 7.52 -2.26
CA THR A 86 14.77 6.40 -3.19
C THR A 86 13.78 5.38 -2.65
N LEU A 87 12.75 5.09 -3.45
CA LEU A 87 11.80 4.02 -3.19
C LEU A 87 12.29 2.72 -3.82
N HIS A 88 12.39 1.70 -2.96
CA HIS A 88 12.61 0.31 -3.31
C HIS A 88 11.30 -0.45 -3.14
N ALA A 89 11.07 -1.45 -3.99
CA ALA A 89 9.97 -2.38 -3.85
C ALA A 89 10.48 -3.81 -4.06
N ALA A 90 9.85 -4.78 -3.41
CA ALA A 90 10.16 -6.20 -3.58
C ALA A 90 8.90 -7.06 -3.45
N ILE A 91 8.89 -8.21 -4.11
CA ILE A 91 7.84 -9.24 -4.01
C ILE A 91 8.54 -10.55 -3.66
N ASP A 92 8.20 -11.14 -2.52
CA ASP A 92 8.84 -12.37 -2.01
C ASP A 92 10.38 -12.31 -2.06
N GLY A 93 10.94 -11.17 -1.65
CA GLY A 93 12.39 -10.93 -1.67
C GLY A 93 13.01 -10.63 -3.05
N HIS A 94 12.24 -10.69 -4.14
CA HIS A 94 12.70 -10.31 -5.48
C HIS A 94 12.65 -8.79 -5.64
N PRO A 95 13.80 -8.09 -5.73
CA PRO A 95 13.81 -6.64 -5.81
C PRO A 95 13.31 -6.17 -7.18
N LEU A 96 12.36 -5.24 -7.16
CA LEU A 96 11.98 -4.46 -8.33
C LEU A 96 12.94 -3.27 -8.49
N LYS A 97 12.98 -2.70 -9.71
CA LYS A 97 13.81 -1.52 -9.98
C LYS A 97 13.41 -0.36 -9.05
N SER A 98 14.36 0.28 -8.38
CA SER A 98 14.07 1.42 -7.50
C SER A 98 13.77 2.72 -8.27
N GLN A 99 13.29 3.74 -7.59
CA GLN A 99 13.06 5.09 -8.15
C GLN A 99 13.46 6.18 -7.17
N THR A 100 14.25 7.14 -7.63
CA THR A 100 14.66 8.30 -6.82
C THR A 100 13.79 9.51 -7.12
N TYR A 101 13.34 10.18 -6.07
CA TYR A 101 12.58 11.42 -6.09
C TYR A 101 13.45 12.54 -5.53
N ALA A 102 13.85 13.48 -6.39
CA ALA A 102 14.69 14.63 -6.02
C ALA A 102 13.89 15.94 -5.92
N LYS A 103 12.59 15.90 -6.22
CA LYS A 103 11.70 17.07 -6.23
C LYS A 103 10.37 16.70 -5.57
N PRO A 104 9.69 17.65 -4.93
CA PRO A 104 8.35 17.42 -4.44
C PRO A 104 7.36 17.33 -5.61
N GLY A 105 6.23 16.66 -5.39
CA GLY A 105 5.20 16.51 -6.40
C GLY A 105 4.48 15.17 -6.34
N ALA A 106 3.49 15.02 -7.22
CA ALA A 106 2.81 13.76 -7.44
C ALA A 106 3.60 12.91 -8.45
N PHE A 107 3.71 11.62 -8.17
CA PHE A 107 4.42 10.66 -9.00
C PHE A 107 3.64 9.35 -9.10
N GLU A 108 3.89 8.65 -10.21
CA GLU A 108 3.51 7.26 -10.37
C GLU A 108 4.80 6.42 -10.35
N TYR A 109 4.87 5.45 -9.44
CA TYR A 109 5.89 4.41 -9.45
C TYR A 109 5.34 3.18 -10.15
N THR A 110 5.90 2.88 -11.33
CA THR A 110 5.36 1.88 -12.25
C THR A 110 6.38 0.80 -12.53
N ARG A 111 6.10 -0.46 -12.22
CA ARG A 111 7.03 -1.58 -12.47
C ARG A 111 6.32 -2.79 -13.06
N ASP A 112 6.93 -3.35 -14.09
CA ASP A 112 6.49 -4.63 -14.65
C ASP A 112 6.85 -5.75 -13.68
N ILE A 113 5.88 -6.59 -13.41
CA ILE A 113 5.99 -7.79 -12.59
C ILE A 113 5.83 -8.99 -13.53
N PRO A 114 6.84 -9.86 -13.60
CA PRO A 114 6.80 -11.05 -14.43
C PRO A 114 5.79 -12.05 -13.83
N SER A 115 5.16 -12.87 -14.68
CA SER A 115 4.03 -13.72 -14.27
C SER A 115 4.40 -14.76 -13.21
N GLU A 116 5.67 -15.15 -13.13
CA GLU A 116 6.20 -16.09 -12.14
C GLU A 116 6.06 -15.56 -10.70
N LEU A 117 6.00 -14.25 -10.51
CA LEU A 117 5.76 -13.61 -9.19
C LEU A 117 4.26 -13.40 -8.89
N LEU A 118 3.38 -13.81 -9.80
CA LEU A 118 1.92 -13.62 -9.69
C LEU A 118 1.17 -14.95 -9.56
N ASP A 119 1.85 -16.09 -9.56
CA ASP A 119 1.27 -17.43 -9.38
C ASP A 119 0.95 -17.71 -7.89
N THR A 120 0.11 -16.88 -7.31
CA THR A 120 -0.34 -16.91 -5.91
C THR A 120 -1.74 -16.34 -5.81
N ASN A 121 -2.45 -16.58 -4.71
CA ASN A 121 -3.75 -15.94 -4.46
C ASN A 121 -3.62 -14.47 -4.02
N ILE A 122 -2.48 -14.13 -3.42
CA ILE A 122 -2.18 -12.80 -2.87
C ILE A 122 -0.69 -12.53 -3.07
N VAL A 123 -0.37 -11.32 -3.52
CA VAL A 123 0.98 -10.84 -3.78
C VAL A 123 1.34 -9.83 -2.69
N PRO A 124 2.18 -10.19 -1.71
CA PRO A 124 2.76 -9.23 -0.78
C PRO A 124 3.78 -8.36 -1.52
N ILE A 125 3.70 -7.04 -1.33
CA ILE A 125 4.62 -6.09 -1.93
C ILE A 125 5.20 -5.24 -0.82
N ASP A 126 6.48 -5.43 -0.57
CA ASP A 126 7.22 -4.66 0.42
C ASP A 126 7.84 -3.44 -0.24
N PHE A 127 7.65 -2.29 0.40
CA PHE A 127 8.25 -1.03 0.00
C PHE A 127 9.18 -0.52 1.09
N CYS A 128 10.31 0.05 0.66
CA CYS A 128 11.29 0.63 1.56
C CYS A 128 11.84 1.91 0.96
N LEU A 129 11.82 2.98 1.76
CA LEU A 129 12.51 4.23 1.45
C LEU A 129 13.92 4.19 2.07
N ASP A 130 14.92 4.65 1.33
CA ASP A 130 16.27 4.83 1.87
C ASP A 130 16.30 5.84 3.04
N LYS A 131 15.40 6.82 3.01
CA LYS A 131 15.26 7.89 4.00
C LYS A 131 13.79 8.18 4.32
N ALA A 132 13.55 8.61 5.55
CA ALA A 132 12.28 9.14 6.01
C ALA A 132 12.54 10.24 7.05
N THR A 133 11.61 11.18 7.19
CA THR A 133 11.67 12.17 8.27
C THR A 133 11.45 11.45 9.61
N PRO A 134 12.36 11.57 10.59
CA PRO A 134 12.20 10.90 11.88
C PRO A 134 11.05 11.54 12.69
N PRO A 135 10.53 10.83 13.72
CA PRO A 135 9.60 11.40 14.69
C PRO A 135 10.12 12.70 15.31
N SER A 136 9.20 13.62 15.59
CA SER A 136 9.46 14.91 16.22
C SER A 136 8.47 15.17 17.37
N PRO A 137 8.70 16.18 18.22
CA PRO A 137 7.70 16.57 19.23
C PRO A 137 6.36 17.05 18.65
N GLN A 138 6.33 17.50 17.39
CA GLN A 138 5.11 17.96 16.71
C GLN A 138 4.34 16.82 16.05
N ASP A 139 5.05 15.79 15.59
CA ASP A 139 4.47 14.58 15.00
C ASP A 139 5.33 13.38 15.42
N GLY A 140 4.74 12.49 16.22
CA GLY A 140 5.43 11.32 16.77
C GLY A 140 5.67 10.19 15.77
N ARG A 141 5.33 10.37 14.49
CA ARG A 141 5.47 9.36 13.43
C ARG A 141 6.79 9.53 12.67
N GLU A 142 7.34 8.41 12.20
CA GLU A 142 8.33 8.43 11.13
C GLU A 142 7.59 8.61 9.80
N LEU A 143 7.90 9.66 9.03
CA LEU A 143 7.15 10.02 7.82
C LEU A 143 7.98 9.82 6.55
N GLY A 144 7.54 8.91 5.69
CA GLY A 144 8.07 8.65 4.36
C GLY A 144 7.38 9.50 3.29
N VAL A 145 6.55 8.86 2.45
CA VAL A 145 5.76 9.52 1.41
C VAL A 145 4.27 9.45 1.72
N VAL A 146 3.47 10.22 0.97
CA VAL A 146 2.02 10.11 1.00
C VAL A 146 1.57 9.21 -0.15
N VAL A 147 0.68 8.27 0.13
CA VAL A 147 0.10 7.37 -0.89
C VAL A 147 -1.38 7.65 -1.03
N THR A 148 -1.88 7.57 -2.27
CA THR A 148 -3.31 7.72 -2.60
C THR A 148 -3.93 6.44 -3.15
N ALA A 149 -3.16 5.65 -3.92
CA ALA A 149 -3.63 4.37 -4.45
C ALA A 149 -2.45 3.44 -4.79
N ILE A 150 -2.72 2.13 -4.79
CA ILE A 150 -1.81 1.08 -5.25
C ILE A 150 -2.61 0.07 -6.06
N ALA A 151 -2.09 -0.40 -7.18
CA ALA A 151 -2.75 -1.40 -8.01
C ALA A 151 -1.78 -2.33 -8.73
N LEU A 152 -2.23 -3.56 -9.01
CA LEU A 152 -1.72 -4.45 -10.04
C LEU A 152 -2.64 -4.36 -11.25
N ARG A 153 -2.12 -3.85 -12.37
CA ARG A 153 -2.83 -3.78 -13.64
C ARG A 153 -2.36 -4.90 -14.56
N PRO A 154 -3.24 -5.70 -15.18
CA PRO A 154 -2.81 -6.70 -16.15
C PRO A 154 -2.12 -6.02 -17.34
N HIS A 155 -1.14 -6.71 -17.93
CA HIS A 155 -0.54 -6.30 -19.21
C HIS A 155 -1.52 -6.43 -20.38
#